data_AF-A0A7S2NHP0-F1
#
_entry.id   AF-A0A7S2NHP0-F1
#
_cell.length_a   1.000
_cell.length_b   1.000
_cell.length_c   1.000
_cell.angle_alpha   90.00
_cell.angle_beta   90.00
_cell.angle_gamma   90.00
#
_symmetry.space_group_name_H-M   'P 1'
#
loop_
_entity.id
_entity.type
_entity.pdbx_description
1 polymer ?
#
loop_
_entity_poly.entity_id
_entity_poly.type
_entity_poly.pdbx_seq_one_letter_code
_entity_poly.pdbx_strand_id
1 'polypeptide(L)'
;DDLDDLAVFNKFYVGGNLALPPHAPSAGDSYFISSNWNKWGFEEMKRHHLMPDVYSIEVLLPKEDSEFQIVCNRDREKVFHPAVKRAGLQDAKVLGPHGKAAHGFNWAVGCKAGTVIEIEFQRAPDHAMGLSRVSWKELRHESHQI
;
A
#
# COMPACT_ATOMS: atom_id res chain seq x y z
N ASP A 1 -25.64 17.46 -2.99
CA ASP A 1 -26.18 17.27 -4.35
C ASP A 1 -25.70 15.88 -4.77
N ASP A 2 -26.27 14.89 -4.09
CA ASP A 2 -25.71 13.54 -3.90
C ASP A 2 -26.53 12.47 -4.64
N LEU A 3 -27.31 12.89 -5.64
CA LEU A 3 -28.20 12.02 -6.40
C LEU A 3 -27.68 11.71 -7.82
N ASP A 4 -26.63 12.39 -8.28
CA ASP A 4 -26.00 12.09 -9.58
C ASP A 4 -25.00 10.93 -9.52
N ASP A 5 -24.35 10.68 -8.37
CA ASP A 5 -23.38 9.57 -8.23
C ASP A 5 -24.04 8.19 -8.25
N LEU A 6 -25.28 8.07 -7.75
CA LEU A 6 -26.05 6.83 -7.82
C LEU A 6 -26.61 6.57 -9.23
N ALA A 7 -26.81 7.62 -10.04
CA ALA A 7 -27.26 7.49 -11.41
C ALA A 7 -26.13 6.98 -12.33
N VAL A 8 -24.87 7.35 -12.06
CA VAL A 8 -23.70 6.79 -12.77
C VAL A 8 -23.51 5.30 -12.41
N PHE A 9 -23.72 4.94 -11.14
CA PHE A 9 -23.59 3.55 -10.69
C PHE A 9 -24.63 2.61 -11.33
N ASN A 10 -25.84 3.11 -11.61
CA ASN A 10 -26.93 2.29 -12.13
C ASN A 10 -27.02 2.25 -13.67
N LYS A 11 -26.27 3.08 -14.40
CA LYS A 11 -26.34 3.16 -15.87
C LYS A 11 -25.54 2.09 -16.60
N PHE A 12 -24.70 1.33 -15.89
CA PHE A 12 -23.87 0.26 -16.48
C PHE A 12 -24.41 -1.15 -16.20
N TYR A 13 -25.52 -1.29 -15.45
CA TYR A 13 -26.24 -2.54 -15.28
C TYR A 13 -27.33 -2.69 -16.33
N VAL A 14 -26.94 -2.83 -17.60
CA VAL A 14 -27.85 -3.29 -18.65
C VAL A 14 -27.27 -4.57 -19.27
N GLY A 15 -27.88 -5.70 -18.96
CA GLY A 15 -27.72 -6.93 -19.73
C GLY A 15 -26.43 -7.73 -19.50
N GLY A 16 -26.35 -8.42 -18.37
CA GLY A 16 -25.90 -9.83 -18.32
C GLY A 16 -24.49 -10.25 -18.77
N ASN A 17 -23.60 -9.35 -19.18
CA ASN A 17 -22.19 -9.67 -19.46
C ASN A 17 -21.28 -8.52 -19.00
N LEU A 18 -20.68 -8.68 -17.82
CA LEU A 18 -19.76 -7.73 -17.20
C LEU A 18 -18.39 -7.76 -17.91
N ALA A 19 -18.20 -6.90 -18.91
CA ALA A 19 -16.86 -6.37 -19.15
C ALA A 19 -16.67 -5.18 -18.20
N LEU A 20 -16.03 -5.43 -17.05
CA LEU A 20 -15.54 -4.35 -16.20
C LEU A 20 -14.64 -3.43 -17.05
N PRO A 21 -14.65 -2.10 -16.83
CA PRO A 21 -13.66 -1.23 -17.45
C PRO A 21 -12.27 -1.79 -17.14
N PRO A 22 -11.33 -1.81 -18.11
CA PRO A 22 -10.08 -2.58 -18.01
C PRO A 22 -9.13 -2.16 -16.87
N HIS A 23 -9.47 -1.11 -16.10
CA HIS A 23 -8.62 -0.52 -15.08
C HIS A 23 -9.45 0.10 -13.94
N ALA A 24 -10.40 -0.62 -13.35
CA ALA A 24 -10.70 -0.39 -11.94
C ALA A 24 -9.65 -1.20 -11.13
N PRO A 25 -9.18 -0.75 -9.94
CA PRO A 25 -8.42 -1.65 -9.07
C PRO A 25 -9.31 -2.86 -8.87
N SER A 26 -8.88 -4.00 -9.43
CA SER A 26 -9.70 -5.20 -9.48
C SER A 26 -10.10 -5.47 -8.03
N ALA A 27 -11.38 -5.73 -7.76
CA ALA A 27 -11.84 -6.01 -6.40
C ALA A 27 -11.11 -7.20 -5.70
N GLY A 28 -10.15 -7.84 -6.37
CA GLY A 28 -9.24 -8.87 -5.87
C GLY A 28 -7.74 -8.53 -5.91
N ASP A 29 -7.31 -7.27 -6.01
CA ASP A 29 -5.89 -6.94 -5.81
C ASP A 29 -5.48 -7.03 -4.32
N SER A 30 -4.40 -7.77 -4.05
CA SER A 30 -3.75 -7.85 -2.74
C SER A 30 -2.45 -7.06 -2.74
N TYR A 31 -2.16 -6.37 -1.64
CA TYR A 31 -0.94 -5.60 -1.46
C TYR A 31 -0.06 -6.25 -0.40
N PHE A 32 1.25 -6.20 -0.63
CA PHE A 32 2.23 -6.88 0.21
C PHE A 32 3.36 -5.93 0.58
N ILE A 33 3.84 -6.02 1.81
CA ILE A 33 5.10 -5.41 2.22
C ILE A 33 6.27 -6.29 1.77
N SER A 34 7.21 -5.68 1.07
CA SER A 34 8.53 -6.25 0.80
C SER A 34 9.58 -5.38 1.47
N SER A 35 10.39 -5.96 2.35
CA SER A 35 11.22 -5.19 3.27
C SER A 35 12.54 -5.88 3.60
N ASN A 36 13.48 -5.12 4.15
CA ASN A 36 14.73 -5.73 4.60
C ASN A 36 14.55 -6.69 5.80
N TRP A 37 13.53 -6.50 6.64
CA TRP A 37 13.24 -7.38 7.79
C TRP A 37 12.57 -8.70 7.40
N ASN A 38 11.85 -8.75 6.27
CA ASN A 38 11.29 -9.98 5.72
C ASN A 38 12.12 -10.58 4.57
N LYS A 39 13.40 -10.17 4.45
CA LYS A 39 14.35 -10.60 3.40
C LYS A 39 13.83 -10.34 1.97
N TRP A 40 13.13 -9.23 1.78
CA TRP A 40 12.47 -8.85 0.53
C TRP A 40 11.46 -9.90 0.05
N GLY A 41 10.84 -10.58 1.01
CA GLY A 41 9.68 -11.45 0.82
C GLY A 41 8.40 -10.65 0.61
N PHE A 42 7.25 -11.32 0.77
CA PHE A 42 5.93 -10.71 0.64
C PHE A 42 5.10 -11.00 1.88
N GLU A 43 4.75 -9.97 2.62
CA GLU A 43 3.89 -10.04 3.79
C GLU A 43 2.58 -9.31 3.48
N GLU A 44 1.45 -10.01 3.53
CA GLU A 44 0.18 -9.49 3.03
C GLU A 44 -0.42 -8.41 3.94
N MET A 45 -0.81 -7.30 3.33
CA MET A 45 -1.59 -6.25 3.98
C MET A 45 -3.07 -6.64 4.01
N LYS A 46 -3.72 -6.40 5.14
CA LYS A 46 -5.15 -6.65 5.31
C LYS A 46 -5.95 -5.50 4.75
N ARG A 47 -6.92 -5.81 3.89
CA ARG A 47 -7.88 -4.83 3.38
C ARG A 47 -8.82 -4.36 4.48
N HIS A 48 -9.08 -3.06 4.56
CA HIS A 48 -10.03 -2.50 5.50
C HIS A 48 -11.47 -2.82 5.07
N HIS A 49 -12.28 -3.31 6.01
CA HIS A 49 -13.63 -3.81 5.73
C HIS A 49 -14.64 -2.75 5.29
N LEU A 50 -14.48 -1.49 5.74
CA LEU A 50 -15.34 -0.36 5.36
C LEU A 50 -14.73 0.55 4.29
N MET A 51 -13.44 0.41 4.02
CA MET A 51 -12.68 1.30 3.13
C MET A 51 -11.91 0.43 2.16
N PRO A 52 -12.53 0.02 1.03
CA PRO A 52 -11.98 -1.01 0.15
C PRO A 52 -10.64 -0.63 -0.49
N ASP A 53 -10.25 0.64 -0.47
CA ASP A 53 -8.98 1.12 -1.01
C ASP A 53 -7.89 1.30 0.07
N VAL A 54 -8.19 0.98 1.33
CA VAL A 54 -7.25 1.08 2.44
C VAL A 54 -6.80 -0.31 2.86
N TYR A 55 -5.49 -0.46 3.04
CA TYR A 55 -4.84 -1.70 3.42
C TYR A 55 -3.88 -1.42 4.57
N SER A 56 -3.79 -2.29 5.57
CA SER A 56 -2.84 -2.13 6.66
C SER A 56 -2.18 -3.42 7.13
N ILE A 57 -1.04 -3.27 7.77
CA ILE A 57 -0.33 -4.38 8.42
C ILE A 57 0.40 -3.88 9.67
N GLU A 58 0.36 -4.66 10.74
CA GLU A 58 1.21 -4.46 11.91
C GLU A 58 2.49 -5.26 11.76
N VAL A 59 3.65 -4.63 11.92
CA VAL A 59 4.96 -5.27 11.82
C VAL A 59 5.86 -4.88 12.99
N LEU A 60 6.59 -5.86 13.53
CA LEU A 60 7.66 -5.65 14.49
C LEU A 60 8.95 -5.33 13.74
N LEU A 61 9.56 -4.19 14.04
CA LEU A 61 10.80 -3.77 13.39
C LEU A 61 12.01 -4.23 14.20
N PRO A 62 12.84 -5.15 13.65
CA PRO A 62 13.95 -5.73 14.41
C PRO A 62 15.16 -4.79 14.51
N LYS A 63 15.18 -3.70 13.76
CA LYS A 63 16.32 -2.79 13.61
C LYS A 63 15.91 -1.37 13.20
N GLU A 64 16.76 -0.40 13.48
CA GLU A 64 16.47 1.03 13.24
C GLU A 64 16.57 1.46 11.77
N ASP A 65 17.28 0.70 10.94
CA ASP A 65 17.43 0.95 9.49
C ASP A 65 16.39 0.19 8.65
N SER A 66 15.20 -0.04 9.22
CA SER A 66 14.09 -0.74 8.59
C SER A 66 13.60 0.00 7.35
N GLU A 67 13.51 -0.70 6.22
CA GLU A 67 13.01 -0.14 4.96
C GLU A 67 12.09 -1.09 4.20
N PHE A 68 11.16 -0.52 3.41
CA PHE A 68 10.18 -1.30 2.68
C PHE A 68 9.71 -0.67 1.36
N GLN A 69 9.05 -1.49 0.56
CA GLN A 69 8.23 -1.16 -0.60
C GLN A 69 6.88 -1.89 -0.51
N ILE A 70 5.92 -1.47 -1.31
CA ILE A 70 4.60 -2.13 -1.42
C ILE A 70 4.50 -2.80 -2.78
N VAL A 71 4.08 -4.06 -2.83
CA VAL A 71 4.01 -4.86 -4.05
C VAL A 71 2.57 -5.30 -4.27
N CYS A 72 2.05 -5.11 -5.49
CA CYS A 72 0.71 -5.57 -5.87
C CYS A 72 0.78 -7.02 -6.39
N ASN A 73 -0.13 -7.88 -5.93
CA ASN A 73 -0.32 -9.26 -6.41
C ASN A 73 0.95 -10.12 -6.44
N ARG A 74 1.91 -9.87 -5.52
CA ARG A 74 3.23 -10.52 -5.47
C ARG A 74 4.03 -10.40 -6.77
N ASP A 75 3.73 -9.40 -7.59
CA ASP A 75 4.37 -9.13 -8.87
C ASP A 75 5.46 -8.06 -8.71
N ARG A 76 6.73 -8.44 -8.86
CA ARG A 76 7.87 -7.52 -8.74
C ARG A 76 7.94 -6.48 -9.87
N GLU A 77 7.11 -6.61 -10.90
CA GLU A 77 6.95 -5.57 -11.90
C GLU A 77 5.87 -4.53 -11.50
N LYS A 78 5.18 -4.75 -10.37
CA LYS A 78 4.12 -3.87 -9.84
C LYS A 78 4.43 -3.37 -8.43
N VAL A 79 5.45 -2.53 -8.31
CA VAL A 79 5.93 -1.98 -7.04
C VAL A 79 5.54 -0.52 -6.87
N PHE A 80 4.96 -0.19 -5.73
CA PHE A 80 4.78 1.17 -5.24
C PHE A 80 5.96 1.57 -4.37
N HIS A 81 6.47 2.77 -4.60
CA HIS A 81 7.71 3.25 -4.00
C HIS A 81 7.69 4.78 -3.82
N PRO A 82 8.56 5.36 -2.97
CA PRO A 82 8.70 6.81 -2.88
C PRO A 82 9.40 7.41 -4.09
N ALA A 83 9.19 8.72 -4.29
CA ALA A 83 9.91 9.48 -5.32
C ALA A 83 11.42 9.64 -5.04
N VAL A 84 11.84 9.56 -3.77
CA VAL A 84 13.25 9.68 -3.35
C VAL A 84 13.69 8.45 -2.57
N LYS A 85 14.97 8.11 -2.63
CA LYS A 85 15.52 6.96 -1.91
C LYS A 85 15.50 7.21 -0.40
N ARG A 86 15.19 6.17 0.37
CA ARG A 86 15.11 6.23 1.85
C ARG A 86 14.18 7.33 2.34
N ALA A 87 13.04 7.50 1.68
CA ALA A 87 12.06 8.52 2.04
C ALA A 87 11.44 8.25 3.41
N GLY A 88 11.38 9.26 4.27
CA GLY A 88 10.57 9.22 5.48
C GLY A 88 9.10 9.55 5.18
N LEU A 89 8.30 9.67 6.24
CA LEU A 89 6.86 9.97 6.13
C LEU A 89 6.59 11.35 5.49
N GLN A 90 7.47 12.34 5.74
CA GLN A 90 7.31 13.71 5.21
C GLN A 90 7.54 13.79 3.70
N ASP A 91 8.30 12.85 3.14
CA ASP A 91 8.67 12.79 1.71
C ASP A 91 7.87 11.73 0.93
N ALA A 92 6.80 11.21 1.53
CA ALA A 92 6.13 9.97 1.12
C ALA A 92 5.21 10.10 -0.12
N LYS A 93 5.60 10.88 -1.13
CA LYS A 93 4.92 10.84 -2.44
C LYS A 93 5.04 9.43 -3.00
N VAL A 94 3.91 8.75 -3.14
CA VAL A 94 3.84 7.39 -3.70
C VAL A 94 3.85 7.46 -5.22
N LEU A 95 4.76 6.71 -5.83
CA LEU A 95 4.85 6.47 -7.28
C LEU A 95 4.57 4.99 -7.57
N GLY A 96 4.40 4.67 -8.86
CA GLY A 96 4.15 3.33 -9.34
C GLY A 96 2.67 3.04 -9.61
N PRO A 97 2.34 1.78 -9.96
CA PRO A 97 3.22 0.61 -9.93
C PRO A 97 4.33 0.67 -11.00
N HIS A 98 5.57 0.41 -10.60
CA HIS A 98 6.73 0.28 -11.49
C HIS A 98 7.48 -1.01 -11.19
N GLY A 99 8.19 -1.56 -12.19
CA GLY A 99 9.06 -2.72 -12.01
C GLY A 99 10.49 -2.33 -11.65
N LYS A 100 11.45 -2.68 -12.51
CA LYS A 100 12.88 -2.42 -12.28
C LYS A 100 13.23 -0.97 -11.88
N ALA A 101 12.47 0.01 -12.36
CA ALA A 101 12.68 1.43 -12.03
C ALA A 101 12.46 1.77 -10.54
N ALA A 102 11.69 0.94 -9.83
CA ALA A 102 11.44 1.09 -8.39
C ALA A 102 12.63 0.62 -7.52
N HIS A 103 13.59 -0.11 -8.08
CA HIS A 103 14.63 -0.77 -7.29
C HIS A 103 15.50 0.23 -6.50
N GLY A 104 15.60 0.01 -5.19
CA GLY A 104 16.38 0.86 -4.27
C GLY A 104 15.68 2.16 -3.87
N PHE A 105 14.44 2.40 -4.32
CA PHE A 105 13.58 3.47 -3.79
C PHE A 105 12.70 2.86 -2.71
N ASN A 106 13.13 2.98 -1.46
CA ASN A 106 12.43 2.41 -0.31
C ASN A 106 11.98 3.51 0.64
N TRP A 107 10.85 3.30 1.32
CA TRP A 107 10.53 4.08 2.51
C TRP A 107 11.40 3.61 3.66
N ALA A 108 11.98 4.55 4.41
CA ALA A 108 12.77 4.27 5.59
C ALA A 108 11.95 4.59 6.84
N VAL A 109 11.81 3.60 7.73
CA VAL A 109 11.14 3.77 9.01
C VAL A 109 12.19 4.10 10.06
N GLY A 110 12.28 5.37 10.44
CA GLY A 110 13.19 5.85 11.48
C GLY A 110 12.61 5.67 12.87
N CYS A 111 12.55 4.44 13.38
CA CYS A 111 12.12 4.13 14.75
C CYS A 111 13.13 3.18 15.44
N LYS A 112 12.97 3.00 16.76
CA LYS A 112 13.83 2.09 17.53
C LYS A 112 13.59 0.63 17.17
N ALA A 113 14.63 -0.19 17.32
CA ALA A 113 14.50 -1.64 17.25
C ALA A 113 13.54 -2.14 18.35
N GLY A 114 12.65 -3.07 18.01
CA GLY A 114 11.60 -3.54 18.91
C GLY A 114 10.30 -2.74 18.84
N THR A 115 10.25 -1.65 18.07
CA THR A 115 8.99 -0.93 17.83
C THR A 115 8.08 -1.73 16.90
N VAL A 116 6.81 -1.85 17.28
CA VAL A 116 5.74 -2.31 16.41
C VAL A 116 5.06 -1.11 15.79
N ILE A 117 4.95 -1.11 14.47
CA ILE A 117 4.26 -0.07 13.71
C ILE A 117 3.07 -0.65 12.96
N GLU A 118 2.06 0.18 12.68
CA GLU A 118 1.07 -0.09 11.65
C GLU A 118 1.46 0.68 10.40
N ILE A 119 1.63 -0.04 9.28
CA ILE A 119 1.79 0.56 7.95
C ILE A 119 0.42 0.55 7.27
N GLU A 120 -0.02 1.70 6.78
CA GLU A 120 -1.25 1.88 6.03
C GLU A 120 -0.95 2.34 4.60
N PHE A 121 -1.62 1.73 3.64
CA PHE A 121 -1.59 2.09 2.24
C PHE A 121 -3.01 2.39 1.75
N GLN A 122 -3.20 3.60 1.24
CA GLN A 122 -4.42 4.01 0.57
C GLN A 122 -4.17 4.04 -0.94
N ARG A 123 -4.80 3.12 -1.67
CA ARG A 123 -4.72 3.07 -3.13
C ARG A 123 -5.63 4.15 -3.72
N ALA A 124 -5.09 5.04 -4.55
CA ALA A 124 -5.96 5.89 -5.35
C ALA A 124 -6.69 5.05 -6.42
N PRO A 125 -7.98 5.29 -6.67
CA PRO A 125 -8.68 4.69 -7.81
C PRO A 125 -7.95 5.01 -9.11
N ASP A 126 -7.86 4.05 -10.02
CA ASP A 126 -7.15 4.13 -11.31
C ASP A 126 -7.60 5.31 -12.22
N HIS A 127 -8.76 5.91 -11.93
CA HIS A 127 -9.34 7.05 -12.66
C HIS A 127 -9.48 8.33 -11.82
N ALA A 128 -9.14 8.30 -10.53
CA ALA A 128 -9.15 9.50 -9.71
C ALA A 128 -7.85 10.28 -9.91
N MET A 129 -7.92 11.61 -9.93
CA MET A 129 -6.73 12.48 -9.81
C MET A 129 -6.04 12.36 -8.43
N GLY A 130 -6.48 11.43 -7.58
CA GLY A 130 -5.89 11.15 -6.28
C GLY A 130 -4.52 10.48 -6.44
N LEU A 131 -3.58 10.86 -5.58
CA LEU A 131 -2.34 10.12 -5.40
C LEU A 131 -2.56 9.05 -4.35
N SER A 132 -2.05 7.84 -4.59
CA SER A 132 -1.96 6.84 -3.53
C SER A 132 -1.16 7.41 -2.35
N ARG A 133 -1.47 6.97 -1.14
CA ARG A 133 -0.82 7.45 0.09
C ARG A 133 -0.29 6.28 0.87
N VAL A 134 0.83 6.50 1.53
CA VAL A 134 1.36 5.56 2.52
C VAL A 134 1.58 6.33 3.81
N SER A 135 1.31 5.68 4.93
CA SER A 135 1.68 6.19 6.24
C SER A 135 2.06 5.06 7.15
N TRP A 136 2.72 5.39 8.24
CA TRP A 136 2.95 4.45 9.32
C TRP A 136 2.95 5.19 10.65
N LYS A 137 2.53 4.49 11.71
CA LYS A 137 2.52 5.01 13.08
C LYS A 137 3.03 3.95 14.04
N GLU A 138 3.72 4.39 15.07
CA GLU A 138 4.11 3.52 16.18
C GLU A 138 2.87 3.12 16.98
N LEU A 139 2.74 1.83 17.28
CA LEU A 139 1.65 1.29 18.08
C LEU A 139 2.12 0.99 19.50
N ARG A 140 3.26 0.30 19.62
CA ARG A 140 3.83 -0.17 20.88
C ARG A 140 5.31 -0.50 20.71
N HIS A 141 5.99 -0.72 21.84
CA HIS A 141 7.36 -1.21 21.87
C HIS A 141 7.39 -2.58 22.56
N GLU A 142 7.97 -3.58 21.90
CA GLU A 142 8.15 -4.92 22.43
C GLU A 142 9.62 -5.10 22.84
N SER A 143 9.86 -5.00 24.15
CA SER A 143 11.17 -5.33 24.73
C SER A 143 11.35 -6.84 24.68
N HIS A 144 12.39 -7.33 24.01
CA HIS A 144 12.82 -8.71 24.23
C HIS A 144 13.28 -8.82 25.69
N GLN A 145 12.52 -9.52 26.53
CA GLN A 145 13.10 -10.14 27.71
C GLN A 145 14.06 -11.21 27.19
N ILE A 146 15.35 -10.93 27.34
CA ILE A 146 16.43 -11.90 27.14
C ILE A 146 16.38 -12.91 28.29
#